data_AF-A0AAJ4YCU1-F1
#
_entry.id   AF-A0AAJ4YCU1-F1
#
_cell.length_a   1.000
_cell.length_b   1.000
_cell.length_c   1.000
_cell.angle_alpha   90.00
_cell.angle_beta   90.00
_cell.angle_gamma   90.00
#
_symmetry.space_group_name_H-M   'P 1'
#
loop_
_entity.id
_entity.type
_entity.pdbx_description
1 polymer ?
#
loop_
_entity_poly.entity_id
_entity_poly.type
_entity_poly.pdbx_seq_one_letter_code
_entity_poly.pdbx_strand_id
1 'polypeptide(L)'
;MERAQAESFDGFVAARWSALFHLARLLCGGDRHRAEDLLQEALVKLWFVWPKVADEAPEAYVRKVLARAAARSARRRWWGERPVEQLPDLAQTGDESAAVVERTRLEAALAQLPPRQRAAVVLRYYQDLPEKQVAEVLGCPLGTARSHASRGVARLRQILADVIEPVG
;
A
#
# COMPACT_ATOMS: atom_id res chain seq x y z
N MET A 1 29.03 -18.71 5.91
CA MET A 1 28.57 -17.37 5.51
C MET A 1 27.17 -17.40 4.93
N GLU A 2 26.91 -18.19 3.89
CA GLU A 2 25.60 -18.26 3.22
C GLU A 2 24.45 -18.68 4.16
N ARG A 3 24.69 -19.60 5.09
CA ARG A 3 23.70 -20.02 6.10
C ARG A 3 23.32 -18.93 7.10
N ALA A 4 24.30 -18.20 7.62
CA ALA A 4 24.05 -17.07 8.55
C ALA A 4 23.32 -15.91 7.85
N GLN A 5 23.60 -15.71 6.56
CA GLN A 5 22.92 -14.73 5.74
C GLN A 5 21.44 -15.11 5.51
N ALA A 6 21.17 -16.40 5.24
CA ALA A 6 19.81 -16.93 5.14
C ALA A 6 19.04 -16.78 6.45
N GLU A 7 19.64 -17.17 7.58
CA GLU A 7 19.01 -17.04 8.91
C GLU A 7 18.69 -15.57 9.26
N SER A 8 19.60 -14.64 8.94
CA SER A 8 19.36 -13.20 9.13
C SER A 8 18.23 -12.66 8.25
N PHE A 9 18.18 -13.07 6.99
CA PHE A 9 17.10 -12.70 6.07
C PHE A 9 15.74 -13.25 6.54
N ASP A 10 15.69 -14.54 6.90
CA ASP A 10 14.48 -15.18 7.39
C ASP A 10 13.98 -14.52 8.68
N GLY A 11 14.89 -14.15 9.57
CA GLY A 11 14.57 -13.37 10.77
C GLY A 11 13.93 -12.02 10.45
N PHE A 12 14.48 -11.29 9.47
CA PHE A 12 13.88 -10.03 8.99
C PHE A 12 12.50 -10.25 8.37
N VAL A 13 12.35 -11.25 7.50
CA VAL A 13 11.08 -11.55 6.84
C VAL A 13 10.02 -11.92 7.87
N ALA A 14 10.33 -12.83 8.80
CA ALA A 14 9.41 -13.24 9.87
C ALA A 14 8.96 -12.04 10.72
N ALA A 15 9.90 -11.16 11.08
CA ALA A 15 9.61 -9.98 11.90
C ALA A 15 8.78 -8.91 11.15
N ARG A 16 8.94 -8.79 9.82
CA ARG A 16 8.35 -7.68 9.05
C ARG A 16 7.24 -8.09 8.09
N TRP A 17 6.96 -9.39 7.93
CA TRP A 17 5.98 -9.91 6.99
C TRP A 17 4.63 -9.20 7.09
N SER A 18 4.04 -9.15 8.30
CA SER A 18 2.71 -8.56 8.51
C SER A 18 2.65 -7.08 8.11
N ALA A 19 3.65 -6.30 8.48
CA ALA A 19 3.72 -4.87 8.15
C ALA A 19 3.91 -4.64 6.64
N LEU A 20 4.82 -5.40 6.02
CA LEU A 20 5.10 -5.29 4.58
C LEU A 20 3.92 -5.76 3.72
N PHE A 21 3.25 -6.84 4.13
CA PHE A 21 2.07 -7.36 3.46
C PHE A 21 0.90 -6.38 3.56
N HIS A 22 0.73 -5.75 4.72
CA HIS A 22 -0.29 -4.73 4.86
C HIS A 22 -0.01 -3.49 3.98
N LEU A 23 1.24 -3.03 3.94
CA LEU A 23 1.63 -1.97 3.02
C LEU A 23 1.33 -2.35 1.57
N ALA A 24 1.65 -3.58 1.16
CA ALA A 24 1.32 -4.09 -0.17
C ALA A 24 -0.19 -4.07 -0.43
N ARG A 25 -1.03 -4.50 0.52
CA ARG A 25 -2.49 -4.41 0.41
C ARG A 25 -2.99 -2.99 0.18
N LEU A 26 -2.49 -2.02 0.95
CA LEU A 26 -2.87 -0.61 0.78
C LEU A 26 -2.45 -0.09 -0.60
N LEU A 27 -1.26 -0.46 -1.08
CA LEU A 27 -0.77 -0.08 -2.41
C LEU A 27 -1.55 -0.76 -3.56
N CYS A 28 -2.12 -1.93 -3.31
CA CYS A 28 -2.94 -2.68 -4.26
C CYS A 28 -4.45 -2.39 -4.15
N GLY A 29 -4.89 -1.57 -3.19
CA GLY A 29 -6.31 -1.29 -3.00
C GLY A 29 -7.08 -2.50 -2.46
N GLY A 30 -6.48 -3.26 -1.55
CA GLY A 30 -7.10 -4.41 -0.88
C GLY A 30 -7.01 -5.74 -1.63
N ASP A 31 -6.58 -5.74 -2.89
CA ASP A 31 -6.35 -6.97 -3.67
C ASP A 31 -5.26 -7.83 -3.02
N ARG A 32 -5.70 -8.90 -2.36
CA ARG A 32 -4.85 -9.79 -1.55
C ARG A 32 -3.83 -10.52 -2.42
N HIS A 33 -4.27 -11.14 -3.50
CA HIS A 33 -3.40 -11.95 -4.37
C HIS A 33 -2.32 -11.09 -4.99
N ARG A 34 -2.71 -9.93 -5.52
CA ARG A 34 -1.76 -9.00 -6.10
C ARG A 34 -0.78 -8.44 -5.06
N ALA A 35 -1.23 -8.18 -3.83
CA ALA A 35 -0.35 -7.74 -2.76
C ALA A 35 0.68 -8.81 -2.37
N GLU A 36 0.25 -10.08 -2.34
CA GLU A 36 1.10 -11.23 -2.05
C GLU A 36 2.18 -11.41 -3.13
N ASP A 37 1.78 -11.42 -4.41
CA ASP A 37 2.70 -11.50 -5.55
C ASP A 37 3.73 -10.37 -5.52
N LEU A 38 3.27 -9.14 -5.29
CA LEU A 38 4.11 -7.95 -5.24
C LEU A 38 5.12 -8.01 -4.08
N LEU A 39 4.69 -8.50 -2.91
CA LEU A 39 5.55 -8.68 -1.75
C LEU A 39 6.60 -9.76 -2.01
N GLN A 40 6.19 -10.92 -2.52
CA GLN A 40 7.11 -12.00 -2.87
C GLN A 40 8.16 -11.53 -3.87
N GLU A 41 7.76 -10.84 -4.95
CA GLU A 41 8.71 -10.28 -5.92
C GLU A 41 9.69 -9.28 -5.27
N ALA A 42 9.21 -8.47 -4.34
CA ALA A 42 10.06 -7.51 -3.63
C ALA A 42 11.04 -8.18 -2.66
N LEU A 43 10.62 -9.24 -1.96
CA LEU A 43 11.47 -10.03 -1.07
C LEU A 43 12.53 -10.83 -1.86
N VAL A 44 12.17 -11.39 -3.01
CA VAL A 44 13.14 -12.02 -3.93
C VAL A 44 14.19 -11.02 -4.39
N LYS A 45 13.79 -9.80 -4.78
CA LYS A 45 14.75 -8.73 -5.12
C LYS A 45 15.61 -8.32 -3.94
N LEU A 46 15.03 -8.24 -2.74
CA LEU A 46 15.75 -7.93 -1.51
C LEU A 46 16.82 -8.98 -1.22
N TRP A 47 16.52 -10.27 -1.38
CA TRP A 47 17.48 -11.36 -1.16
C TRP A 47 18.79 -11.16 -1.93
N PHE A 48 18.70 -10.80 -3.21
CA PHE A 48 19.90 -10.58 -4.05
C PHE A 48 20.74 -9.37 -3.64
N VAL A 49 20.16 -8.40 -2.93
CA VAL A 49 20.88 -7.21 -2.42
C VAL A 49 21.06 -7.24 -0.90
N TRP A 50 20.59 -8.29 -0.22
CA TRP A 50 20.58 -8.43 1.23
C TRP A 50 21.92 -8.11 1.89
N PRO A 51 23.08 -8.65 1.45
CA PRO A 51 24.34 -8.38 2.13
C PRO A 51 24.79 -6.91 2.06
N LYS A 52 24.17 -6.09 1.20
CA LYS A 52 24.46 -4.64 1.10
C LYS A 52 23.50 -3.79 1.92
N VAL A 53 22.28 -4.26 2.14
CA VAL A 53 21.20 -3.43 2.69
C VAL A 53 20.69 -3.89 4.06
N ALA A 54 21.07 -5.09 4.52
CA ALA A 54 20.60 -5.69 5.77
C ALA A 54 20.79 -4.75 6.97
N ASP A 55 21.97 -4.13 7.09
CA ASP A 55 22.33 -3.25 8.21
C ASP A 55 21.99 -1.77 7.96
N GLU A 56 21.53 -1.42 6.76
CA GLU A 56 21.23 -0.03 6.40
C GLU A 56 19.74 0.25 6.47
N ALA A 57 18.97 -0.27 5.50
CA ALA A 57 17.56 0.09 5.32
C ALA A 57 16.80 -0.95 4.46
N PRO A 58 16.72 -2.22 4.89
CA PRO A 58 16.10 -3.27 4.08
C PRO A 58 14.61 -3.02 3.84
N GLU A 59 13.90 -2.49 4.84
CA GLU A 59 12.49 -2.11 4.70
C GLU A 59 12.28 -0.97 3.69
N ALA A 60 13.17 0.03 3.69
CA ALA A 60 13.08 1.14 2.74
C ALA A 60 13.25 0.64 1.30
N TYR A 61 14.12 -0.36 1.08
CA TYR A 61 14.28 -1.03 -0.20
C TYR A 61 12.98 -1.71 -0.63
N VAL A 62 12.38 -2.54 0.23
CA VAL A 62 11.12 -3.25 -0.07
C VAL A 62 10.01 -2.26 -0.37
N ARG A 63 9.79 -1.26 0.49
CA ARG A 63 8.80 -0.19 0.29
C ARG A 63 8.95 0.49 -1.07
N LYS A 64 10.19 0.77 -1.48
CA LYS A 64 10.50 1.37 -2.79
C LYS A 64 10.11 0.46 -3.94
N VAL A 65 10.39 -0.84 -3.85
CA VAL A 65 9.99 -1.81 -4.87
C VAL A 65 8.46 -1.91 -4.95
N LEU A 66 7.79 -2.10 -3.81
CA LEU A 66 6.32 -2.21 -3.74
C LEU A 66 5.65 -0.97 -4.34
N ALA A 67 6.02 0.23 -3.88
CA ALA A 67 5.39 1.46 -4.33
C ALA A 67 5.57 1.71 -5.83
N ARG A 68 6.76 1.45 -6.37
CA ARG A 68 7.03 1.62 -7.81
C ARG A 68 6.26 0.62 -8.66
N ALA A 69 6.21 -0.64 -8.25
CA ALA A 69 5.47 -1.68 -8.96
C ALA A 69 3.95 -1.40 -8.93
N ALA A 70 3.42 -1.05 -7.76
CA ALA A 70 2.01 -0.66 -7.61
C ALA A 70 1.65 0.58 -8.45
N ALA A 71 2.50 1.61 -8.46
CA ALA A 71 2.29 2.85 -9.20
C ALA A 71 2.40 2.69 -10.74
N ARG A 72 3.14 1.68 -11.22
CA ARG A 72 3.33 1.39 -12.65
C ARG A 72 2.25 0.52 -13.26
N SER A 73 1.57 -0.29 -12.46
CA SER A 73 0.54 -1.18 -12.95
C SER A 73 -0.63 -0.37 -13.52
N ALA A 74 -0.59 -0.19 -14.83
CA ALA A 74 -1.53 0.61 -15.58
C ALA A 74 -2.79 -0.21 -15.92
N ARG A 75 -3.93 0.47 -15.82
CA ARG A 75 -5.13 0.32 -16.68
C ARG A 75 -5.94 -0.98 -16.71
N ARG A 76 -5.52 -2.14 -16.16
CA ARG A 76 -6.35 -3.37 -16.29
C ARG A 76 -7.71 -3.35 -15.56
N ARG A 77 -8.00 -2.32 -14.76
CA ARG A 77 -9.29 -2.17 -14.06
C ARG A 77 -10.02 -0.86 -14.37
N TRP A 78 -9.48 0.01 -15.23
CA TRP A 78 -10.18 1.26 -15.57
C TRP A 78 -11.00 1.11 -16.85
N TRP A 79 -11.93 0.16 -16.82
CA TRP A 79 -13.12 0.12 -17.66
C TRP A 79 -14.34 0.07 -16.74
N GLY A 80 -15.08 1.17 -16.69
CA GLY A 80 -16.53 1.12 -16.85
C GLY A 80 -17.43 0.61 -15.73
N GLU A 81 -16.95 0.01 -14.65
CA GLU A 81 -17.84 -0.40 -13.56
C GLU A 81 -17.64 0.47 -12.33
N ARG A 82 -18.64 1.30 -12.07
CA ARG A 82 -19.02 1.69 -10.71
C ARG A 82 -19.67 0.46 -10.07
N PRO A 83 -19.02 -0.30 -9.18
CA PRO A 83 -19.74 -0.90 -8.07
C PRO A 83 -19.97 0.24 -7.06
N VAL A 84 -20.95 1.10 -7.37
CA VAL A 84 -21.82 1.52 -6.28
C VAL A 84 -22.67 0.29 -6.01
N GLU A 85 -22.91 0.00 -4.74
CA GLU A 85 -23.77 -1.06 -4.23
C GLU A 85 -23.00 -2.29 -3.70
N GLN A 86 -23.11 -2.43 -2.37
CA GLN A 86 -22.63 -3.49 -1.48
C GLN A 86 -21.18 -3.41 -1.01
N LEU A 87 -20.98 -2.58 0.03
CA LEU A 87 -20.08 -2.99 1.12
C LEU A 87 -20.52 -4.41 1.56
N PRO A 88 -19.59 -5.37 1.77
CA PRO A 88 -19.97 -6.69 2.27
C PRO A 88 -20.72 -6.52 3.60
N ASP A 89 -21.86 -7.20 3.72
CA ASP A 89 -22.58 -7.30 4.98
C ASP A 89 -21.73 -8.16 5.93
N LEU A 90 -21.08 -7.51 6.89
CA LEU A 90 -20.10 -8.15 7.77
C LEU A 90 -20.83 -8.81 8.94
N ALA A 91 -20.89 -10.14 8.90
CA ALA A 91 -21.38 -10.97 10.00
C ALA A 91 -20.68 -10.60 11.31
N GLN A 92 -21.48 -10.20 12.29
CA GLN A 92 -21.06 -9.68 13.59
C GLN A 92 -20.48 -10.79 14.46
N THR A 93 -19.18 -10.69 14.78
CA THR A 93 -18.58 -11.36 15.95
C THR A 93 -17.46 -10.49 16.53
N GLY A 94 -17.69 -9.96 17.74
CA GLY A 94 -16.67 -9.47 18.69
C GLY A 94 -15.90 -8.19 18.35
N ASP A 95 -15.35 -7.55 19.38
CA ASP A 95 -14.61 -6.26 19.38
C ASP A 95 -13.46 -6.13 18.33
N GLU A 96 -12.98 -7.24 17.77
CA GLU A 96 -12.03 -7.27 16.65
C GLU A 96 -12.65 -6.83 15.31
N SER A 97 -13.99 -6.85 15.24
CA SER A 97 -14.81 -6.45 14.08
C SER A 97 -14.50 -5.03 13.62
N ALA A 98 -14.44 -4.05 14.52
CA ALA A 98 -14.35 -2.65 14.14
C ALA A 98 -13.03 -2.30 13.43
N ALA A 99 -11.90 -2.79 13.92
CA ALA A 99 -10.59 -2.56 13.30
C ALA A 99 -10.48 -3.23 11.92
N VAL A 100 -11.05 -4.43 11.77
CA VAL A 100 -11.08 -5.15 10.48
C VAL A 100 -12.01 -4.45 9.49
N VAL A 101 -13.18 -3.97 9.95
CA VAL A 101 -14.14 -3.19 9.15
C VAL A 101 -13.50 -1.90 8.66
N GLU A 102 -12.87 -1.12 9.54
CA GLU A 102 -12.22 0.15 9.18
C GLU A 102 -11.04 -0.05 8.23
N ARG A 103 -10.24 -1.11 8.42
CA ARG A 103 -9.15 -1.48 7.51
C ARG A 103 -9.67 -1.82 6.11
N THR A 104 -10.79 -2.54 6.05
CA THR A 104 -11.45 -2.90 4.79
C THR A 104 -12.03 -1.68 4.09
N ARG A 105 -12.62 -0.74 4.84
CA ARG A 105 -13.12 0.55 4.32
C ARG A 105 -11.99 1.40 3.72
N LEU A 106 -10.86 1.52 4.43
CA LEU A 106 -9.71 2.27 3.93
C LEU A 106 -9.18 1.68 2.62
N GLU A 107 -9.02 0.36 2.55
CA GLU A 107 -8.56 -0.31 1.34
C GLU A 107 -9.52 -0.13 0.16
N ALA A 108 -10.83 -0.23 0.41
CA ALA A 108 -11.86 0.00 -0.60
C ALA A 108 -11.85 1.46 -1.10
N ALA A 109 -11.69 2.43 -0.22
CA ALA A 109 -11.57 3.84 -0.62
C ALA A 109 -10.29 4.11 -1.43
N LEU A 110 -9.16 3.53 -1.02
CA LEU A 110 -7.89 3.61 -1.75
C LEU A 110 -7.98 2.95 -3.12
N ALA A 111 -8.71 1.85 -3.26
CA ALA A 111 -8.90 1.13 -4.53
C ALA A 111 -9.48 2.03 -5.64
N GLN A 112 -10.30 3.01 -5.26
CA GLN A 112 -10.92 3.97 -6.18
C GLN A 112 -9.96 5.07 -6.69
N LEU A 113 -8.75 5.16 -6.12
CA LEU A 113 -7.75 6.13 -6.57
C LEU A 113 -6.93 5.60 -7.76
N PRO A 114 -6.53 6.47 -8.70
CA PRO A 114 -5.50 6.14 -9.67
C PRO A 114 -4.22 5.63 -8.98
N PRO A 115 -3.52 4.61 -9.51
CA PRO A 115 -2.42 3.93 -8.80
C PRO A 115 -1.32 4.86 -8.27
N ARG A 116 -0.94 5.89 -9.05
CA ARG A 116 0.07 6.87 -8.60
C ARG A 116 -0.41 7.77 -7.47
N GLN A 117 -1.70 8.14 -7.47
CA GLN A 117 -2.29 8.93 -6.39
C GLN A 117 -2.39 8.09 -5.12
N ARG A 118 -2.86 6.84 -5.24
CA ARG A 118 -2.88 5.86 -4.14
C ARG A 118 -1.50 5.69 -3.51
N ALA A 119 -0.48 5.40 -4.33
CA ALA A 119 0.88 5.22 -3.83
C ALA A 119 1.41 6.48 -3.12
N ALA A 120 1.17 7.68 -3.68
CA ALA A 120 1.56 8.92 -3.02
C ALA A 120 0.86 9.15 -1.67
N VAL A 121 -0.45 8.86 -1.58
CA VAL A 121 -1.23 8.98 -0.34
C VAL A 121 -0.73 7.99 0.71
N VAL A 122 -0.58 6.71 0.36
CA VAL A 122 -0.09 5.67 1.28
C VAL A 122 1.31 6.02 1.79
N LEU A 123 2.22 6.42 0.92
CA LEU A 123 3.57 6.81 1.35
C LEU A 123 3.57 8.06 2.24
N ARG A 124 2.75 9.07 1.92
CA ARG A 124 2.74 10.33 2.66
C ARG A 124 2.05 10.22 4.02
N TYR A 125 0.92 9.52 4.10
CA TYR A 125 0.03 9.56 5.27
C TYR A 125 -0.04 8.26 6.05
N TYR A 126 0.26 7.11 5.43
CA TYR A 126 0.28 5.82 6.14
C TYR A 126 1.71 5.43 6.55
N GLN A 127 2.72 5.85 5.79
CA GLN A 127 4.14 5.61 6.08
C GLN A 127 4.85 6.86 6.63
N ASP A 128 4.11 7.95 6.85
CA ASP A 128 4.58 9.24 7.36
C ASP A 128 5.83 9.80 6.69
N LEU A 129 6.02 9.50 5.40
CA LEU A 129 7.19 9.98 4.67
C LEU A 129 7.06 11.46 4.33
N PRO A 130 8.12 12.27 4.51
CA PRO A 130 8.15 13.63 4.01
C PRO A 130 8.05 13.63 2.47
N GLU A 131 7.49 14.69 1.91
CA GLU A 131 7.17 14.78 0.47
C GLU A 131 8.38 14.52 -0.45
N LYS A 132 9.58 14.93 -0.02
CA LYS A 132 10.84 14.64 -0.73
C LYS A 132 11.10 13.14 -0.84
N GLN A 133 10.96 12.40 0.25
CA GLN A 133 11.14 10.94 0.25
C GLN A 133 10.04 10.25 -0.55
N VAL A 134 8.79 10.74 -0.51
CA VAL A 134 7.72 10.23 -1.40
C VAL A 134 8.13 10.37 -2.87
N ALA A 135 8.66 11.53 -3.26
CA ALA A 135 9.13 11.79 -4.62
C ALA A 135 10.29 10.87 -5.04
N GLU A 136 11.28 10.68 -4.16
CA GLU A 136 12.41 9.76 -4.37
C GLU A 136 11.96 8.30 -4.52
N VAL A 137 11.05 7.86 -3.64
CA VAL A 137 10.46 6.51 -3.69
C VAL A 137 9.72 6.30 -5.00
N LEU A 138 8.87 7.25 -5.41
CA LEU A 138 8.11 7.15 -6.67
C LEU A 138 8.95 7.40 -7.93
N GLY A 139 10.14 8.00 -7.78
CA GLY A 139 11.01 8.36 -8.89
C GLY A 139 10.40 9.47 -9.76
N CYS A 140 9.82 10.50 -9.15
CA CYS A 140 9.20 11.63 -9.84
C CYS A 140 9.59 12.98 -9.22
N PRO A 141 9.35 14.12 -9.91
CA PRO A 141 9.61 15.44 -9.33
C PRO A 141 8.78 15.70 -8.06
N LEU A 142 9.31 16.50 -7.12
CA LEU A 142 8.62 16.86 -5.87
C LEU A 142 7.22 17.45 -6.12
N GLY A 143 7.10 18.36 -7.09
CA GLY A 143 5.81 18.94 -7.46
C GLY A 143 4.79 17.90 -7.95
N THR A 144 5.25 16.86 -8.64
CA THR A 144 4.42 15.74 -9.10
C THR A 144 3.96 14.87 -7.92
N ALA A 145 4.86 14.58 -6.97
CA ALA A 145 4.51 13.84 -5.75
C ALA A 145 3.44 14.57 -4.92
N ARG A 146 3.64 15.88 -4.67
CA ARG A 146 2.66 16.77 -4.02
C ARG A 146 1.31 16.76 -4.72
N SER A 147 1.34 16.91 -6.04
CA SER A 147 0.11 16.93 -6.85
C SER A 147 -0.62 15.58 -6.86
N HIS A 148 0.09 14.45 -6.75
CA HIS A 148 -0.53 13.14 -6.61
C HIS A 148 -1.14 12.95 -5.23
N ALA A 149 -0.43 13.31 -4.16
CA ALA A 149 -0.93 13.22 -2.79
C ALA A 149 -2.17 14.12 -2.58
N SER A 150 -2.08 15.39 -2.99
CA SER A 150 -3.18 16.36 -2.87
C SER A 150 -4.45 15.90 -3.60
N ARG A 151 -4.33 15.49 -4.88
CA ARG A 151 -5.47 14.98 -5.65
C ARG A 151 -6.03 13.68 -5.08
N GLY A 152 -5.17 12.79 -4.58
CA GLY A 152 -5.60 11.56 -3.93
C GLY A 152 -6.43 11.84 -2.67
N VAL A 153 -5.96 12.72 -1.79
CA VAL A 153 -6.70 13.13 -0.58
C VAL A 153 -8.01 13.82 -0.93
N ALA A 154 -8.01 14.73 -1.90
CA ALA A 154 -9.24 15.39 -2.35
C ALA A 154 -10.28 14.37 -2.85
N ARG A 155 -9.84 13.35 -3.59
CA ARG A 155 -10.74 12.28 -4.05
C ARG A 155 -11.24 11.39 -2.92
N LEU A 156 -10.38 11.02 -1.96
CA LEU A 156 -10.81 10.26 -0.78
C LEU A 156 -11.85 11.02 0.05
N ARG A 157 -11.70 12.34 0.20
CA ARG A 157 -12.69 13.17 0.90
C ARG A 157 -14.07 13.11 0.23
N GLN A 158 -14.12 13.12 -1.11
CA GLN A 158 -15.38 12.97 -1.85
C GLN A 158 -15.99 11.58 -1.61
N ILE A 159 -15.19 10.51 -1.78
CA ILE A 159 -15.64 9.12 -1.60
C ILE A 159 -16.21 8.89 -0.19
N LEU A 160 -15.55 9.43 0.83
CA LEU A 160 -15.96 9.25 2.22
C LEU A 160 -17.12 10.18 2.61
N ALA A 161 -17.26 11.35 2.01
CA ALA A 161 -18.41 12.21 2.21
C ALA A 161 -19.71 11.55 1.70
N ASP A 162 -19.65 10.85 0.57
CA ASP A 162 -20.79 10.10 0.00
C ASP A 162 -21.23 8.92 0.90
N VAL A 163 -20.39 8.50 1.86
CA VAL A 163 -20.68 7.43 2.84
C VAL A 163 -21.22 7.98 4.16
N ILE A 164 -21.06 9.28 4.43
CA ILE A 164 -21.44 9.95 5.69
C ILE A 164 -22.67 10.88 5.48
N GLU A 165 -23.56 10.59 4.53
CA GLU A 165 -24.87 11.28 4.58
C GLU A 165 -25.60 10.88 5.88
N PRO A 166 -26.09 11.87 6.66
CA PRO A 166 -26.75 11.60 7.93
C PRO A 166 -28.06 10.88 7.64
N VAL A 167 -28.30 9.79 8.36
CA VAL A 167 -29.65 9.26 8.54
C VAL A 167 -30.48 10.40 9.15
N GLY A 168 -31.30 11.02 8.30
CA GLY A 168 -32.41 11.87 8.72
C GLY A 168 -33.58 11.03 9.22
#